data_AF-A0A136KT11-F1
#
_entry.id   AF-A0A136KT11-F1
#
_cell.length_a   1.000
_cell.length_b   1.000
_cell.length_c   1.000
_cell.angle_alpha   90.00
_cell.angle_beta   90.00
_cell.angle_gamma   90.00
#
_symmetry.space_group_name_H-M   'P 1'
#
loop_
_entity.id
_entity.type
_entity.pdbx_description
1 polymer ?
#
loop_
_entity_poly.entity_id
_entity_poly.type
_entity_poly.pdbx_seq_one_letter_code
_entity_poly.pdbx_strand_id
1 'polypeptide(L)'
;MSIGIQNYLIKPFTTDELEKAIADVIRRLDANETKSAQTGHLLEKNETYLRQLAEEYTKAKRTDDKAIEVFEEVINLPNCEMRWIQTLAMIYIVRQRWSKLKLLAERIERHTRTF
;
A
#
# COMPACT_ATOMS: atom_id res chain seq x y z
N MET A 1 8.03 3.89 19.96
CA MET A 1 7.88 3.11 21.21
C MET A 1 7.57 4.07 22.35
N SER A 2 6.31 4.16 22.77
CA SER A 2 5.90 4.60 24.12
C SER A 2 4.39 4.37 24.26
N ILE A 3 3.99 3.13 24.54
CA ILE A 3 2.58 2.69 24.65
C ILE A 3 2.12 2.56 26.12
N GLY A 4 2.96 2.95 27.09
CA GLY A 4 2.69 2.61 28.50
C GLY A 4 1.88 3.60 29.34
N ILE A 5 1.56 4.81 28.85
CA ILE A 5 1.35 5.96 29.75
C ILE A 5 0.21 6.87 29.25
N GLN A 6 -1.05 6.40 29.12
CA GLN A 6 -2.12 7.24 28.55
C GLN A 6 -3.40 7.43 29.37
N ASN A 7 -3.54 6.80 30.55
CA ASN A 7 -4.63 7.13 31.50
C ASN A 7 -4.23 6.72 32.93
N TYR A 8 -3.55 7.61 33.66
CA TYR A 8 -3.19 7.35 35.06
C TYR A 8 -4.36 7.67 35.97
N LEU A 9 -4.79 6.68 36.75
CA LEU A 9 -5.59 6.90 37.94
C LEU A 9 -4.65 7.13 39.13
N ILE A 10 -4.82 8.26 39.80
CA ILE A 10 -4.09 8.61 41.03
C ILE A 10 -4.84 7.94 42.19
N LYS A 11 -4.15 7.25 43.12
CA LYS A 11 -4.80 6.64 44.30
C LYS A 11 -5.18 7.70 45.36
N PRO A 12 -6.26 7.48 46.14
CA PRO A 12 -7.27 6.44 45.99
C PRO A 12 -8.29 6.85 44.93
N PHE A 13 -8.49 6.00 43.92
CA PHE A 13 -9.50 6.22 42.88
C PHE A 13 -10.83 5.59 43.29
N THR A 14 -11.92 6.17 42.81
CA THR A 14 -13.26 5.61 43.03
C THR A 14 -13.60 4.59 41.95
N THR A 15 -14.54 3.69 42.23
CA THR A 15 -15.02 2.69 41.27
C THR A 15 -15.54 3.34 39.98
N ASP A 16 -16.19 4.50 40.10
CA ASP A 16 -16.69 5.30 38.96
C ASP A 16 -15.58 5.83 38.05
N GLU A 17 -14.43 6.23 38.61
CA GLU A 17 -13.30 6.72 37.81
C GLU A 17 -12.64 5.59 37.02
N LEU A 18 -12.58 4.39 37.60
CA LEU A 18 -12.09 3.21 36.91
C LEU A 18 -13.01 2.81 35.75
N GLU A 19 -14.32 2.79 35.97
CA GLU A 19 -15.31 2.46 34.93
C GLU A 19 -15.25 3.45 33.76
N LYS A 20 -15.14 4.75 34.04
CA LYS A 20 -14.96 5.79 33.00
C LYS A 20 -13.67 5.58 32.21
N ALA A 21 -12.56 5.29 32.88
CA ALA A 21 -11.29 5.04 32.21
C ALA A 21 -11.34 3.81 31.30
N ILE A 22 -12.03 2.74 31.72
CA ILE A 22 -12.24 1.54 30.90
C ILE A 22 -13.12 1.88 29.69
N ALA A 23 -14.24 2.58 29.88
CA ALA A 23 -15.14 2.97 28.80
C ALA A 23 -14.43 3.84 27.73
N ASP A 24 -13.55 4.74 28.16
CA ASP A 24 -12.75 5.58 27.25
C ASP A 24 -11.74 4.77 26.44
N VAL A 25 -11.10 3.77 27.04
CA VAL A 25 -10.17 2.89 26.33
C VAL A 25 -10.90 2.03 25.30
N ILE A 26 -12.06 1.46 25.65
CA ILE A 26 -12.88 0.66 24.73
C ILE A 26 -13.30 1.51 23.52
N ARG A 27 -13.86 2.71 23.74
CA ARG A 27 -14.24 3.62 22.65
C ARG A 27 -13.09 3.97 21.71
N ARG A 28 -11.89 4.15 22.26
CA ARG A 28 -10.70 4.47 21.45
C ARG A 28 -10.23 3.27 20.63
N LEU A 29 -10.31 2.06 21.18
CA LEU A 29 -10.01 0.83 20.44
C LEU A 29 -10.99 0.67 19.26
N ASP A 30 -12.30 0.79 19.49
CA ASP A 30 -13.33 0.71 18.44
C ASP A 30 -13.12 1.78 17.34
N ALA A 31 -12.79 3.01 17.75
CA ALA A 31 -12.49 4.10 16.82
C ALA A 31 -11.20 3.89 16.01
N ASN A 32 -10.25 3.13 16.54
CA ASN A 32 -9.01 2.80 15.84
C ASN A 32 -9.18 1.62 14.89
N GLU A 33 -9.95 0.60 15.29
CA GLU A 33 -10.31 -0.52 14.43
C GLU A 33 -11.11 -0.06 13.20
N THR A 34 -12.09 0.82 13.39
CA THR A 34 -12.87 1.38 12.28
C THR A 34 -12.01 2.21 11.32
N LYS A 35 -11.09 3.05 11.82
CA LYS A 35 -10.14 3.80 10.96
C LYS A 35 -9.16 2.89 10.23
N SER A 36 -8.66 1.85 10.89
CA SER A 36 -7.76 0.87 10.29
C SER A 36 -8.47 0.08 9.18
N ALA A 37 -9.68 -0.41 9.44
CA ALA A 37 -10.51 -1.11 8.47
C ALA A 37 -10.91 -0.24 7.27
N GLN A 38 -11.28 1.03 7.52
CA GLN A 38 -11.58 1.98 6.44
C GLN A 38 -10.36 2.25 5.56
N THR A 39 -9.18 2.41 6.17
CA THR A 39 -7.94 2.65 5.43
C THR A 39 -7.54 1.42 4.61
N GLY A 40 -7.65 0.21 5.19
CA GLY A 40 -7.39 -1.05 4.49
C GLY A 40 -8.29 -1.23 3.26
N HIS A 41 -9.60 -1.03 3.42
CA HIS A 41 -10.56 -1.16 2.31
C HIS A 41 -10.35 -0.13 1.19
N LEU A 42 -9.85 1.07 1.53
CA LEU A 42 -9.54 2.11 0.54
C LEU A 42 -8.28 1.76 -0.27
N LEU A 43 -7.28 1.18 0.40
CA LEU A 43 -6.08 0.65 -0.27
C LEU A 43 -6.43 -0.50 -1.20
N GLU A 44 -7.24 -1.47 -0.75
CA GLU A 44 -7.69 -2.60 -1.58
C GLU A 44 -8.45 -2.14 -2.83
N LYS A 45 -9.33 -1.15 -2.68
CA LYS A 45 -10.04 -0.54 -3.82
C LYS A 45 -9.10 0.14 -4.81
N ASN A 46 -8.08 0.86 -4.32
CA ASN A 46 -7.09 1.47 -5.18
C ASN A 46 -6.23 0.42 -5.90
N GLU A 47 -5.83 -0.64 -5.21
CA GLU A 47 -5.07 -1.74 -5.83
C GLU A 47 -5.86 -2.42 -6.95
N THR A 48 -7.12 -2.76 -6.68
CA THR A 48 -8.00 -3.39 -7.66
C THR A 48 -8.25 -2.48 -8.87
N TYR A 49 -8.47 -1.18 -8.63
CA TYR A 49 -8.61 -0.19 -9.70
C TYR A 49 -7.34 -0.08 -10.56
N LEU A 50 -6.16 0.01 -9.95
CA LEU A 50 -4.88 0.08 -10.66
C LEU A 50 -4.61 -1.17 -11.51
N ARG A 51 -4.94 -2.36 -11.00
CA ARG A 51 -4.84 -3.62 -11.77
C ARG A 51 -5.80 -3.64 -12.97
N GLN A 52 -7.04 -3.21 -12.78
CA GLN A 52 -8.02 -3.12 -13.88
C GLN A 52 -7.53 -2.15 -14.96
N LEU A 53 -7.03 -0.98 -14.57
CA LEU A 53 -6.51 0.02 -15.48
C LEU A 53 -5.29 -0.49 -16.27
N ALA A 54 -4.39 -1.21 -15.60
CA ALA A 54 -3.27 -1.88 -16.25
C ALA A 54 -3.73 -2.94 -17.25
N GLU A 55 -4.78 -3.71 -16.92
CA GLU A 55 -5.36 -4.70 -17.83
C GLU A 55 -5.98 -4.05 -19.07
N GLU A 56 -6.70 -2.94 -18.90
CA GLU A 56 -7.23 -2.16 -20.02
C GLU A 56 -6.11 -1.60 -20.91
N TYR A 57 -5.05 -1.05 -20.31
CA TYR A 57 -3.92 -0.49 -21.05
C TYR A 57 -3.11 -1.55 -21.80
N THR A 58 -2.97 -2.74 -21.24
CA THR A 58 -2.34 -3.87 -21.95
C THR A 58 -3.19 -4.34 -23.13
N LYS A 59 -4.51 -4.46 -22.97
CA LYS A 59 -5.44 -4.79 -24.07
C LYS A 59 -5.40 -3.74 -25.18
N ALA A 60 -5.36 -2.47 -24.81
CA ALA A 60 -5.27 -1.35 -25.76
C ALA A 60 -3.87 -1.18 -26.39
N LYS A 61 -2.85 -1.95 -25.95
CA LYS A 61 -1.44 -1.79 -26.32
C LYS A 61 -0.97 -0.33 -26.19
N ARG A 62 -1.50 0.39 -25.20
CA ARG A 62 -1.25 1.81 -25.01
C ARG A 62 0.14 2.00 -24.43
N THR A 63 0.96 2.83 -25.08
CA THR A 63 2.37 3.07 -24.68
C THR A 63 2.62 4.51 -24.25
N ASP A 64 1.55 5.27 -24.04
CA ASP A 64 1.56 6.67 -23.68
C ASP A 64 2.19 6.90 -22.29
N ASP A 65 2.61 8.14 -22.02
CA ASP A 65 3.24 8.50 -20.75
C ASP A 65 2.35 8.20 -19.54
N LYS A 66 1.03 8.37 -19.67
CA LYS A 66 0.05 8.00 -18.63
C LYS A 66 0.00 6.50 -18.35
N ALA A 67 0.19 5.67 -19.39
CA ALA A 67 0.21 4.22 -19.20
C ALA A 67 1.47 3.81 -18.44
N ILE A 68 2.61 4.43 -18.75
CA ILE A 68 3.87 4.21 -18.03
C ILE A 68 3.71 4.53 -16.54
N GLU A 69 3.13 5.68 -16.20
CA GLU A 69 2.89 6.07 -14.80
C GLU A 69 2.07 5.02 -14.05
N VAL A 70 0.96 4.56 -14.64
CA VAL A 70 0.12 3.53 -14.03
C VAL A 70 0.87 2.20 -13.84
N PHE A 71 1.68 1.78 -14.81
CA PHE A 71 2.50 0.58 -14.64
C PHE A 71 3.61 0.76 -13.60
N GLU A 72 4.21 1.94 -13.48
CA GLU A 72 5.19 2.24 -12.43
C GLU A 72 4.54 2.17 -11.04
N GLU A 73 3.29 2.64 -10.88
CA GLU A 73 2.51 2.50 -9.65
C GLU A 73 2.16 1.05 -9.34
N VAL A 74 1.71 0.28 -10.33
CA VAL A 74 1.33 -1.13 -10.16
C VAL A 74 2.51 -2.00 -9.69
N ILE A 75 3.75 -1.70 -10.12
CA ILE A 75 4.95 -2.44 -9.69
C ILE A 75 5.33 -2.15 -8.23
N ASN A 76 4.82 -1.06 -7.65
CA ASN A 76 5.01 -0.77 -6.23
C ASN A 76 4.04 -1.52 -5.32
N LEU A 77 3.04 -2.22 -5.88
CA LEU A 77 2.08 -2.99 -5.10
C LEU A 77 2.72 -4.28 -4.54
N PRO A 78 2.33 -4.71 -3.32
CA PRO A 78 2.95 -5.84 -2.61
C PRO A 78 2.78 -7.19 -3.31
N ASN A 79 1.79 -7.33 -4.21
CA ASN A 79 1.54 -8.51 -5.04
C ASN A 79 1.62 -8.18 -6.53
N CYS A 80 2.72 -7.57 -6.97
CA CYS A 80 2.94 -7.31 -8.39
C CYS A 80 3.26 -8.62 -9.14
N GLU A 81 2.43 -8.95 -10.13
CA GLU A 81 2.71 -10.05 -11.05
C GLU A 81 3.88 -9.71 -11.99
N MET A 82 4.69 -10.71 -12.33
CA MET A 82 5.81 -10.58 -13.27
C MET A 82 5.36 -10.06 -14.65
N ARG A 83 4.11 -10.33 -15.05
CA ARG A 83 3.52 -9.87 -16.30
C ARG A 83 3.54 -8.35 -16.45
N TRP A 84 3.25 -7.62 -15.38
CA TRP A 84 3.23 -6.15 -15.41
C TRP A 84 4.63 -5.57 -15.57
N ILE A 85 5.61 -6.17 -14.89
CA ILE A 85 7.02 -5.82 -15.00
C ILE A 85 7.53 -6.05 -16.42
N GLN A 86 7.22 -7.20 -17.02
CA GLN A 86 7.59 -7.52 -18.41
C GLN A 86 6.95 -6.55 -19.41
N THR A 87 5.68 -6.18 -19.17
CA THR A 87 4.98 -5.21 -20.02
C THR A 87 5.65 -3.84 -19.93
N LEU A 88 5.98 -3.37 -18.72
CA LEU A 88 6.69 -2.10 -18.55
C LEU A 88 8.08 -2.13 -19.20
N ALA A 89 8.82 -3.24 -19.06
CA ALA A 89 10.11 -3.42 -19.72
C ALA A 89 9.98 -3.31 -21.25
N MET A 90 8.96 -3.94 -21.83
CA MET A 90 8.66 -3.83 -23.27
C MET A 90 8.38 -2.38 -23.67
N ILE A 91 7.58 -1.65 -22.90
CA ILE A 91 7.27 -0.23 -23.18
C ILE A 91 8.54 0.63 -23.14
N TYR A 92 9.45 0.39 -22.19
CA TYR A 92 10.73 1.09 -22.12
C TYR A 92 11.68 0.79 -23.29
N ILE A 93 11.68 -0.45 -23.79
CA ILE A 93 12.44 -0.81 -24.99
C ILE A 93 11.90 -0.06 -26.21
N VAL A 94 10.59 -0.10 -26.44
CA VAL A 94 9.95 0.56 -27.59
C VAL A 94 10.18 2.07 -27.57
N ARG A 95 10.15 2.70 -26.39
CA ARG A 95 10.38 4.15 -26.22
C ARG A 95 11.84 4.53 -25.97
N GLN A 96 12.77 3.57 -26.10
CA GLN A 96 14.22 3.77 -25.94
C GLN A 96 14.62 4.42 -24.60
N ARG A 97 13.88 4.14 -23.53
CA ARG A 97 14.11 4.69 -22.18
C ARG A 97 15.05 3.79 -21.38
N TRP A 98 16.29 3.67 -21.86
CA TRP A 98 17.31 2.75 -21.33
C TRP A 98 17.67 3.01 -19.86
N SER A 99 17.69 4.27 -19.42
CA SER A 99 17.99 4.64 -18.03
C SER A 99 16.94 4.06 -17.05
N LYS A 100 15.65 4.16 -17.40
CA LYS A 100 14.57 3.59 -16.58
C LYS A 100 14.57 2.06 -16.64
N LEU A 101 14.88 1.48 -17.80
CA LEU A 101 15.00 0.03 -17.96
C LEU A 101 16.10 -0.55 -17.06
N LYS A 102 17.26 0.11 -16.97
CA LYS A 102 18.35 -0.31 -16.08
C LYS A 102 17.93 -0.32 -14.62
N LEU A 103 17.28 0.75 -14.15
CA LEU A 103 16.75 0.84 -12.78
C LEU A 103 15.71 -0.26 -12.50
N LEU A 104 14.84 -0.54 -13.48
CA LEU A 104 13.87 -1.62 -13.38
C LEU A 104 14.55 -2.98 -13.24
N ALA A 105 15.57 -3.27 -14.06
CA ALA A 105 16.34 -4.51 -13.99
C ALA A 105 17.06 -4.67 -12.65
N GLU A 106 17.75 -3.63 -12.17
CA GLU A 106 18.42 -3.64 -10.86
C GLU A 106 17.44 -3.87 -9.69
N ARG A 107 16.19 -3.40 -9.82
CA ARG A 107 15.13 -3.66 -8.84
C ARG A 107 14.70 -5.13 -8.88
N ILE A 108 14.46 -5.69 -10.06
CA ILE A 108 14.07 -7.10 -10.22
C ILE A 108 15.16 -8.01 -9.68
N GLU A 109 16.43 -7.79 -10.05
CA GLU A 109 17.55 -8.61 -9.61
C GLU A 109 17.67 -8.62 -8.07
N ARG A 110 17.50 -7.47 -7.41
CA ARG A 110 17.50 -7.39 -5.95
C ARG A 110 16.39 -8.22 -5.31
N HIS A 111 15.19 -8.25 -5.91
CA HIS A 111 14.07 -9.05 -5.42
C HIS A 111 14.22 -10.55 -5.75
N THR A 112 14.90 -10.91 -6.85
CA THR A 112 15.15 -12.31 -7.21
C THR A 112 16.26 -12.95 -6.37
N ARG A 113 17.25 -12.16 -5.93
CA ARG A 113 18.39 -12.66 -5.12
C ARG A 113 18.04 -13.04 -3.68
N THR A 114 16.83 -12.71 -3.20
CA THR A 114 16.36 -12.98 -1.83
C THR A 114 15.60 -14.30 -1.67
N PHE A 115 15.59 -15.17 -2.70
CA PHE A 115 15.08 -16.54 -2.64
C PHE A 115 16.21 -17.56 -2.64
#